data_AF-A0A0Q9YM06-F1
#
_entry.id   AF-A0A0Q9YM06-F1
#
_cell.length_a   1.000
_cell.length_b   1.000
_cell.length_c   1.000
_cell.angle_alpha   90.00
_cell.angle_beta   90.00
_cell.angle_gamma   90.00
#
_symmetry.space_group_name_H-M   'P 1'
#
loop_
_entity.id
_entity.type
_entity.pdbx_description
1 polymer ?
#
loop_
_entity_poly.entity_id
_entity_poly.type
_entity_poly.pdbx_seq_one_letter_code
_entity_poly.pdbx_strand_id
1 'polypeptide(L)' 'MNGSNFIREGLLVQHLPVYETDIPYIHSILSIIQQTQGSLEAFPNLNEEIPILIVDKALLR' A
#
# COMPACT_ATOMS: atom_id res chain seq x y z
N MET A 1 -0.02 -7.91 13.71
CA MET A 1 -0.04 -8.92 12.62
C MET A 1 1.27 -8.80 11.86
N ASN A 2 1.92 -9.91 11.51
CA ASN A 2 3.15 -9.86 10.72
C ASN A 2 2.79 -9.37 9.31
N GLY A 3 3.26 -8.18 8.90
CA GLY A 3 2.85 -7.53 7.65
C GLY A 3 3.07 -8.40 6.41
N SER A 4 4.11 -9.25 6.43
CA SER A 4 4.40 -10.21 5.37
C SER A 4 3.35 -11.33 5.25
N ASN A 5 2.79 -11.78 6.37
CA ASN A 5 1.73 -12.81 6.35
C ASN A 5 0.43 -12.24 5.78
N PHE A 6 0.09 -11.01 6.17
CA PHE A 6 -1.07 -10.30 5.64
C PHE A 6 -0.98 -10.15 4.11
N ILE A 7 0.19 -9.76 3.59
CA ILE A 7 0.40 -9.61 2.14
C ILE A 7 0.29 -10.96 1.43
N ARG A 8 0.94 -12.01 1.96
CA ARG A 8 0.89 -13.35 1.39
C ARG A 8 -0.55 -13.87 1.32
N GLU A 9 -1.26 -13.82 2.44
CA GLU A 9 -2.65 -14.30 2.53
C GLU A 9 -3.56 -13.48 1.59
N GLY A 10 -3.38 -12.16 1.53
CA GLY A 10 -4.13 -11.28 0.63
C GLY A 10 -3.93 -11.62 -0.84
N LEU A 11 -2.68 -11.87 -1.26
CA LEU A 11 -2.37 -12.29 -2.64
C LEU A 11 -2.98 -13.66 -2.96
N LEU A 12 -2.89 -14.62 -2.04
CA LEU A 12 -3.48 -15.95 -2.22
C LEU A 12 -5.00 -15.90 -2.37
N VAL A 13 -5.70 -15.11 -1.54
CA VAL A 13 -7.16 -14.92 -1.64
C VAL A 13 -7.57 -14.33 -2.99
N GLN A 14 -6.74 -13.45 -3.55
CA GLN A 14 -6.97 -12.83 -4.85
C GLN A 14 -6.50 -13.70 -6.03
N HIS A 15 -6.00 -14.91 -5.77
CA HIS A 15 -5.44 -15.82 -6.78
C HIS A 15 -4.27 -15.19 -7.56
N LEU A 16 -3.51 -14.30 -6.91
CA LEU A 16 -2.31 -13.68 -7.47
C LEU A 16 -1.06 -14.50 -7.11
N PRO A 17 -0.04 -14.53 -7.98
CA PRO A 17 1.22 -15.18 -7.67
C PRO A 17 1.91 -14.49 -6.49
N VAL A 18 2.48 -15.28 -5.59
CA VAL A 18 3.26 -14.80 -4.46
C VAL A 18 4.74 -14.87 -4.81
N TYR A 19 5.36 -13.72 -5.02
CA TYR A 19 6.81 -13.60 -5.14
C TYR A 19 7.39 -13.04 -3.85
N GLU A 20 8.19 -13.83 -3.14
CA GLU A 20 8.78 -13.43 -1.86
C GLU A 20 9.64 -12.16 -1.96
N THR A 21 10.27 -11.95 -3.11
CA THR A 21 11.07 -10.76 -3.42
C THR A 21 10.25 -9.48 -3.45
N ASP A 22 8.95 -9.59 -3.73
CA ASP A 22 8.05 -8.45 -3.93
C ASP A 22 7.35 -8.05 -2.64
N ILE A 23 7.30 -8.96 -1.64
CA ILE A 23 6.65 -8.70 -0.34
C ILE A 23 7.20 -7.44 0.34
N PRO A 24 8.52 -7.19 0.44
CA PRO A 24 9.05 -5.96 1.04
C PRO A 24 8.60 -4.71 0.29
N TYR A 25 8.51 -4.77 -1.04
CA TYR A 25 8.09 -3.66 -1.87
C TYR A 25 6.59 -3.37 -1.67
N ILE A 26 5.74 -4.39 -1.75
CA ILE A 26 4.29 -4.28 -1.50
C ILE A 26 4.03 -3.73 -0.10
N HIS A 27 4.76 -4.22 0.90
CA HIS A 27 4.67 -3.71 2.28
C HIS A 27 4.97 -2.20 2.35
N SER A 28 6.01 -1.75 1.65
CA SER A 28 6.38 -0.33 1.63
C SER A 28 5.28 0.56 1.03
N ILE A 29 4.66 0.12 -0.07
CA ILE A 29 3.56 0.83 -0.73
C ILE A 29 2.32 0.87 0.16
N LEU A 30 1.93 -0.26 0.76
CA LEU A 30 0.81 -0.31 1.70
C LEU A 30 1.03 0.59 2.92
N SER A 31 2.26 0.66 3.43
CA SER A 31 2.61 1.55 4.55
C SER A 31 2.43 3.03 4.17
N ILE A 32 2.83 3.41 2.95
CA ILE A 32 2.65 4.79 2.43
C ILE A 32 1.16 5.13 2.29
N ILE A 33 0.36 4.19 1.76
CA ILE A 33 -1.09 4.36 1.64
C ILE A 33 -1.71 4.60 3.01
N GLN A 34 -1.41 3.75 4.00
CA GLN A 34 -1.93 3.87 5.36
C GLN A 34 -1.56 5.19 6.03
N GLN A 35 -0.30 5.63 5.90
CA GLN A 35 0.14 6.92 6.45
C GLN A 35 -0.58 8.10 5.80
N THR A 36 -0.80 8.04 4.49
CA THR A 36 -1.49 9.10 3.75
C THR A 36 -2.97 9.15 4.10
N GLN A 37 -3.62 8.00 4.28
CA GLN A 37 -5.01 7.91 4.73
C GLN A 37 -5.22 8.49 6.14
N GLY A 38 -4.29 8.26 7.07
CA GLY A 38 -4.37 8.87 8.40
C GLY A 38 -4.37 10.41 8.37
N SER A 39 -3.74 11.01 7.35
CA SER A 39 -3.81 12.47 7.15
C SER A 39 -5.18 12.95 6.67
N LEU A 40 -5.96 12.11 5.96
CA LEU A 40 -7.31 12.47 5.50
C LEU A 40 -8.32 12.45 6.66
N GLU A 41 -8.21 11.48 7.58
CA GLU A 41 -9.08 11.40 8.76
C GLU A 41 -8.93 12.60 9.70
N ALA A 42 -7.74 13.22 9.75
CA ALA A 42 -7.50 14.44 10.52
C ALA A 42 -8.24 15.67 9.97
N PHE A 43 -8.63 15.65 8.69
CA PHE A 43 -9.32 16.76 8.01
C PHE A 43 -10.57 16.24 7.26
N PRO A 44 -11.60 15.75 7.99
CA PRO A 44 -12.71 15.00 7.42
C PRO A 44 -13.65 15.83 6.53
N ASN A 45 -13.56 17.17 6.63
CA ASN A 45 -14.37 18.11 5.85
C ASN A 45 -13.63 18.62 4.60
N LEU A 46 -12.42 18.12 4.35
CA LEU A 46 -11.69 18.38 3.11
C LEU A 46 -12.31 17.49 2.02
N ASN A 47 -13.50 17.88 1.53
CA ASN A 47 -14.25 17.23 0.44
C ASN A 47 -13.56 17.40 -0.93
N GLU A 48 -12.24 17.52 -0.96
CA GLU A 48 -11.46 17.52 -2.18
C GLU A 48 -11.05 16.07 -2.47
N GLU A 49 -11.30 15.60 -3.69
CA GLU A 49 -10.65 14.39 -4.19
C GLU A 49 -9.14 14.68 -4.24
N ILE A 50 -8.41 14.36 -3.17
CA ILE A 50 -6.95 14.44 -3.16
C ILE A 50 -6.43 13.11 -3.72
N PRO A 51 -5.92 13.07 -4.96
CA PRO A 51 -5.28 11.86 -5.45
C PRO A 51 -4.05 11.58 -4.59
N ILE A 52 -4.01 10.40 -3.96
CA ILE A 52 -2.80 9.90 -3.32
C ILE A 52 -1.80 9.57 -4.44
N LEU A 53 -0.83 10.46 -4.67
CA LEU A 53 0.24 10.22 -5.63
C LEU A 53 1.37 9.42 -4.97
N ILE A 54 1.51 8.16 -5.36
CA ILE A 54 2.64 7.33 -4.97
C ILE A 54 3.59 7.24 -6.16
N VAL A 55 4.78 7.82 -6.01
CA VAL A 55 5.83 7.73 -7.03
C VAL A 55 6.55 6.38 -6.86
N ASP A 56 6.27 5.45 -7.78
CA ASP A 56 6.99 4.19 -7.89
C ASP A 56 8.40 4.43 -8.43
N LYS A 57 9.39 4.44 -7.54
CA LYS A 57 10.81 4.60 -7.92
C LYS A 57 11.41 3.36 -8.55
N ALA A 58 10.82 2.17 -8.39
CA ALA A 58 11.33 0.94 -8.99
C ALA A 58 11.14 0.96 -10.51
N LEU A 59 10.09 1.63 -11.01
CA LEU A 59 9.80 1.78 -12.43
C LEU A 59 10.60 2.89 -13.14
N LEU A 60 11.35 3.70 -12.40
CA LEU A 60 12.16 4.81 -12.94
C LEU A 60 13.65 4.45 -13.10
N ARG A 61 14.00 3.16 -12.99
CA ARG A 61 15.37 2.66 -13.15
C ARG A 61 15.66 2.15 -14.55
#